data_AF-A0A7C4K9A1-F1
#
_entry.id   AF-A0A7C4K9A1-F1
#
_cell.length_a   1.000
_cell.length_b   1.000
_cell.length_c   1.000
_cell.angle_alpha   90.00
_cell.angle_beta   90.00
_cell.angle_gamma   90.00
#
_symmetry.space_group_name_H-M   'P 1'
#
loop_
_entity.id
_entity.type
_entity.pdbx_description
1 polymer ?
#
loop_
_entity_poly.entity_id
_entity_poly.type
_entity_poly.pdbx_seq_one_letter_code
_entity_poly.pdbx_strand_id
1 'polypeptide(L)' 'MIAAIEPILHSAAITPNDSADIVPCRALLVGAAGNVKVTYENGTVDTLYLAEGIWHAMYVRRVWSSGTTASGIHAGY' A
#
# COMPACT_ATOMS: atom_id res chain seq x y z
N MET A 1 22.34 -1.81 -11.29
CA MET A 1 21.81 -0.52 -10.83
C MET A 1 21.00 -0.80 -9.58
N ILE A 2 21.44 -0.34 -8.41
CA ILE A 2 20.61 -0.44 -7.21
C ILE A 2 19.46 0.54 -7.45
N ALA A 3 18.22 0.08 -7.48
CA ALA A 3 17.08 0.99 -7.53
C ALA A 3 17.10 1.73 -6.19
N ALA A 4 17.60 2.97 -6.18
CA ALA A 4 17.45 3.82 -5.01
C ALA A 4 15.95 3.91 -4.73
N ILE A 5 15.54 3.71 -3.48
CA ILE A 5 14.17 4.02 -3.08
C ILE A 5 14.02 5.52 -3.33
N GLU A 6 13.26 5.86 -4.37
CA GLU A 6 12.94 7.24 -4.65
C GLU A 6 12.09 7.77 -3.49
N PRO A 7 12.42 8.93 -2.92
CA PRO A 7 11.70 9.45 -1.78
C PRO A 7 10.24 9.72 -2.14
N ILE A 8 9.37 9.57 -1.14
CA ILE A 8 7.96 9.92 -1.23
C ILE A 8 7.87 11.45 -1.36
N LEU A 9 7.31 11.94 -2.47
CA LEU A 9 7.08 13.36 -2.71
C LEU A 9 5.85 13.85 -1.94
N HIS A 10 4.79 13.05 -1.92
CA HIS A 10 3.56 13.34 -1.20
C HIS A 10 2.82 12.06 -0.84
N SER A 11 1.81 12.18 0.04
CA SER A 11 0.95 11.05 0.38
C SER A 11 -0.53 11.41 0.26
N ALA A 12 -1.35 10.40 0.03
CA ALA A 12 -2.81 10.50 0.05
C ALA A 12 -3.41 9.40 0.90
N ALA A 13 -4.44 9.74 1.68
CA ALA A 13 -5.26 8.73 2.33
C ALA A 13 -6.01 7.94 1.25
N ILE A 14 -6.01 6.61 1.36
CA ILE A 14 -6.70 5.73 0.42
C ILE A 14 -7.76 4.90 1.15
N THR A 15 -8.89 4.71 0.49
CA THR A 15 -9.91 3.75 0.94
C THR A 15 -9.73 2.45 0.14
N PRO A 16 -9.53 1.31 0.81
CA PRO A 16 -9.45 0.02 0.15
C PRO A 16 -10.67 -0.25 -0.75
N ASN A 17 -10.45 -0.84 -1.92
CA ASN A 17 -11.48 -1.11 -2.91
C ASN A 17 -11.21 -2.42 -3.66
N ASP A 18 -12.23 -3.27 -3.80
CA ASP A 18 -12.09 -4.57 -4.48
C ASP A 18 -12.21 -4.48 -6.01
N SER A 19 -12.68 -3.35 -6.54
CA SER A 19 -12.99 -3.15 -7.96
C SER A 19 -12.20 -2.02 -8.64
N ALA A 20 -11.68 -1.05 -7.88
CA ALA A 20 -10.95 0.09 -8.41
C ALA A 20 -9.45 0.02 -8.07
N ASP A 21 -8.61 0.33 -9.05
CA ASP A 21 -7.17 0.55 -8.86
C ASP A 21 -6.89 1.98 -8.39
N ILE A 22 -5.74 2.14 -7.74
CA ILE A 22 -5.14 3.44 -7.43
C ILE A 22 -4.02 3.73 -8.42
N VAL A 23 -3.58 5.00 -8.50
CA VAL A 23 -2.29 5.30 -9.12
C VAL A 23 -1.23 4.47 -8.39
N PRO A 24 -0.32 3.78 -9.11
CA PRO A 24 0.72 2.98 -8.47
C PRO A 24 1.53 3.80 -7.47
N CYS A 25 1.56 3.35 -6.21
CA CYS A 25 2.31 4.01 -5.15
C CYS A 25 3.60 3.27 -4.83
N ARG A 26 4.54 3.93 -4.15
CA ARG A 26 5.89 3.43 -3.84
C ARG A 26 6.01 2.91 -2.41
N ALA A 27 5.08 3.30 -1.56
CA ALA A 27 4.99 2.85 -0.18
C ALA A 27 3.56 2.92 0.34
N LEU A 28 3.26 2.10 1.34
CA LEU A 28 2.05 2.23 2.15
C LEU A 28 2.42 2.48 3.61
N LEU A 29 1.64 3.33 4.27
CA LEU A 29 1.63 3.49 5.72
C LEU A 29 0.25 3.09 6.24
N VAL A 30 0.20 2.50 7.44
CA VAL A 30 -1.06 2.20 8.13
C VAL A 30 -1.09 2.90 9.49
N GLY A 31 -2.25 3.46 9.83
CA GLY A 31 -2.51 4.11 11.12
C GLY A 31 -2.82 3.12 12.24
N ALA A 32 -3.35 1.93 11.90
CA ALA A 32 -3.49 0.81 12.81
C ALA A 32 -2.98 -0.47 12.14
N ALA A 33 -2.18 -1.25 12.87
CA ALA A 33 -1.54 -2.45 12.34
C ALA A 33 -2.57 -3.52 11.95
N GLY A 34 -2.24 -4.33 10.95
CA GLY A 34 -3.13 -5.38 10.48
C GLY A 34 -2.72 -5.95 9.14
N ASN A 35 -3.55 -6.85 8.61
CA ASN A 35 -3.34 -7.40 7.28
C ASN A 35 -3.75 -6.37 6.23
N VAL A 36 -2.97 -6.25 5.17
CA VAL A 36 -3.31 -5.49 3.96
C VAL A 36 -3.16 -6.42 2.78
N LYS A 37 -4.27 -6.65 2.09
CA LYS A 37 -4.26 -7.37 0.83
C LYS A 37 -4.01 -6.38 -0.30
N VAL A 38 -3.00 -6.65 -1.11
CA VAL A 38 -2.56 -5.76 -2.19
C VAL A 38 -2.49 -6.50 -3.52
N THR A 39 -2.66 -5.73 -4.60
CA THR A 39 -2.12 -6.12 -5.91
C THR A 39 -0.93 -5.25 -6.20
N TYR A 40 0.23 -5.87 -6.39
CA TYR A 40 1.44 -5.18 -6.80
C TYR A 40 1.33 -4.70 -8.25
N GLU A 41 2.22 -3.80 -8.65
CA GLU A 41 2.26 -3.28 -10.03
C GLU A 41 2.38 -4.39 -11.08
N ASN A 42 3.14 -5.45 -10.79
CA ASN A 42 3.30 -6.61 -11.67
C ASN A 42 2.05 -7.53 -11.74
N GLY A 43 0.97 -7.20 -11.03
CA GLY A 43 -0.27 -7.96 -11.00
C GLY A 43 -0.33 -9.08 -9.97
N THR A 44 0.75 -9.39 -9.26
CA THR A 44 0.74 -10.37 -8.17
C THR A 44 -0.14 -9.89 -7.02
N VAL A 45 -0.98 -10.79 -6.49
CA VAL A 45 -1.84 -10.53 -5.33
C VAL A 45 -1.21 -11.18 -4.10
N ASP A 46 -1.15 -10.43 -3.00
CA ASP A 46 -0.54 -10.90 -1.76
C ASP A 46 -1.25 -10.28 -0.54
N THR A 47 -1.05 -10.86 0.65
CA THR A 47 -1.57 -10.35 1.92
C THR A 47 -0.45 -10.31 2.95
N LEU A 48 -0.14 -9.11 3.41
CA LEU A 48 0.97 -8.85 4.32
C LEU A 48 0.45 -8.25 5.63
N TYR A 49 1.10 -8.57 6.74
CA TYR A 49 0.89 -7.84 7.99
C TYR A 49 1.76 -6.58 8.01
N LEU A 50 1.14 -5.42 8.15
CA LEU A 50 1.83 -4.14 8.25
C LEU A 50 1.77 -3.64 9.69
N ALA A 51 2.93 -3.26 10.21
CA ALA A 51 3.05 -2.54 11.47
C ALA A 51 2.62 -1.07 11.30
N GLU A 52 2.01 -0.51 12.35
CA GLU A 52 1.53 0.86 12.39
C GLU A 52 2.66 1.90 12.41
N GLY A 53 2.40 3.07 11.82
CA GLY A 53 3.32 4.22 11.86
C GLY A 53 4.59 4.07 11.02
N ILE A 54 4.73 3.00 10.24
CA ILE A 54 5.90 2.72 9.39
C ILE A 54 5.50 2.85 7.91
N TRP A 55 6.39 3.47 7.12
CA TRP A 55 6.32 3.44 5.67
C TRP A 55 6.93 2.14 5.14
N HIS A 56 6.09 1.28 4.57
CA HIS A 56 6.48 0.02 3.97
C HIS A 56 6.69 0.22 2.47
N ALA A 57 7.93 0.09 1.99
CA ALA A 57 8.26 0.31 0.59
C ALA A 57 7.79 -0.87 -0.29
N MET A 58 6.89 -0.59 -1.23
CA MET A 58 6.33 -1.56 -2.17
C MET A 58 5.59 -0.85 -3.30
N TYR A 59 5.65 -1.42 -4.51
CA TYR A 59 4.91 -0.93 -5.67
C TYR A 59 3.52 -1.54 -5.73
N VAL A 60 2.50 -0.78 -5.32
CA VAL A 60 1.11 -1.26 -5.19
C VAL A 60 0.19 -0.49 -6.12
N ARG A 61 -0.59 -1.22 -6.91
CA ARG A 61 -1.63 -0.65 -7.80
C ARG A 61 -3.05 -0.78 -7.23
N ARG A 62 -3.26 -1.67 -6.25
CA ARG A 62 -4.55 -1.86 -5.57
C ARG A 62 -4.35 -2.26 -4.12
N VAL A 63 -5.17 -1.68 -3.25
CA VAL A 63 -5.41 -2.19 -1.89
C VAL A 63 -6.83 -2.70 -1.81
N TRP A 64 -6.99 -3.99 -1.54
CA TRP A 64 -8.30 -4.66 -1.52
C TRP A 64 -9.04 -4.33 -0.24
N SER A 65 -10.37 -4.14 -0.32
CA SER A 65 -11.21 -4.01 0.87
C SER A 65 -11.36 -5.36 1.57
N SER A 66 -11.55 -6.42 0.78
CA SER A 66 -11.57 -7.79 1.27
C SER A 66 -10.19 -8.23 1.75
N GLY A 67 -10.12 -8.82 2.95
CA GLY A 67 -8.86 -9.34 3.51
C GLY A 67 -7.92 -8.26 4.07
N THR A 68 -8.30 -6.99 4.04
CA THR A 68 -7.57 -5.90 4.71
C THR A 68 -8.21 -5.60 6.07
N THR A 69 -7.44 -5.73 7.14
CA THR A 69 -7.85 -5.41 8.53
C THR A 69 -7.11 -4.20 9.09
N ALA A 70 -6.00 -3.77 8.47
CA ALA A 70 -5.34 -2.52 8.83
C ALA A 70 -6.24 -1.30 8.48
N SER A 71 -6.07 -0.21 9.21
CA SER A 71 -6.83 1.04 8.98
C SER A 71 -5.91 2.26 8.91
N GLY A 72 -6.44 3.42 8.51
CA GLY A 72 -5.66 4.65 8.34
C GLY A 72 -4.58 4.49 7.26
N ILE A 73 -4.94 3.95 6.10
CA ILE A 73 -3.97 3.62 5.04
C ILE A 73 -3.64 4.86 4.21
N HIS A 74 -2.36 5.13 4.04
CA HIS A 74 -1.83 6.18 3.17
C HIS A 74 -0.93 5.59 2.09
N ALA A 75 -1.12 6.04 0.84
CA ALA A 75 -0.24 5.76 -0.28
C ALA A 75 0.80 6.87 -0.41
N GLY A 76 2.08 6.50 -0.54
CA GLY A 76 3.18 7.41 -0.83
C GLY A 76 3.56 7.38 -2.31
N TYR A 77 3.59 8.56 -2.94
CA TYR A 77 3.88 8.77 -4.37
C TYR A 77 5.22 9.45 -4.59
#